data_AF-A0A5B6YSJ1-F1
#
_entry.id   AF-A0A5B6YSJ1-F1
#
_cell.length_a   1.000
_cell.length_b   1.000
_cell.length_c   1.000
_cell.angle_alpha   90.00
_cell.angle_beta   90.00
_cell.angle_gamma   90.00
#
_symmetry.space_group_name_H-M   'P 1'
#
loop_
_entity.id
_entity.type
_entity.pdbx_description
1 polymer ?
#
loop_
_entity_poly.entity_id
_entity_poly.type
_entity_poly.pdbx_seq_one_letter_code
_entity_poly.pdbx_strand_id
1 'polypeptide(L)'
;MEDSGSIVRKWEDLHTDILAKIFQSLDIFELTSGIAQVCSTWRFACCDPLLWKTLDLSKLKSNFIKIPLEPYVYVGDRSDKLLTRVLKIALNLSRGNILT
;
A
#
# COMPACT_ATOMS: atom_id res chain seq x y z
N MET A 1 44.00 9.50 -14.30
CA MET A 1 42.80 8.63 -14.27
C MET A 1 41.74 9.40 -13.52
N GLU A 2 40.87 10.11 -14.24
CA GLU A 2 39.72 10.77 -13.64
C GLU A 2 38.71 9.66 -13.32
N ASP A 3 38.62 9.31 -12.04
CA ASP A 3 37.56 8.49 -11.50
C ASP A 3 36.26 9.25 -11.76
N SER A 4 35.62 8.93 -12.87
CA SER A 4 34.28 9.40 -13.20
C SER A 4 33.31 8.67 -12.29
N GLY A 5 33.38 8.99 -11.00
CA GLY A 5 32.49 8.47 -9.98
C GLY A 5 31.08 8.86 -10.40
N SER A 6 30.33 7.91 -10.96
CA SER A 6 28.93 8.10 -11.26
C SER A 6 28.29 8.60 -9.97
N ILE A 7 27.77 9.83 -9.97
CA ILE A 7 27.07 10.37 -8.81
C ILE A 7 25.85 9.46 -8.60
N VAL A 8 25.97 8.50 -7.68
CA VAL A 8 24.88 7.59 -7.34
C VAL A 8 23.84 8.45 -6.62
N ARG A 9 22.79 8.83 -7.34
CA ARG A 9 21.65 9.53 -6.73
C ARG A 9 20.96 8.58 -5.78
N LYS A 10 20.73 9.03 -4.55
CA LYS A 10 19.98 8.23 -3.60
C LYS A 10 18.49 8.36 -3.87
N TRP A 11 17.74 7.30 -3.54
CA TRP A 11 16.29 7.32 -3.62
C TRP A 11 15.64 8.36 -2.70
N GLU A 12 16.30 8.71 -1.59
CA GLU A 12 15.84 9.74 -0.65
C GLU A 12 15.93 11.17 -1.21
N ASP A 13 16.76 11.39 -2.25
CA ASP A 13 16.91 12.69 -2.92
C ASP A 13 15.86 12.90 -4.03
N LEU A 14 15.07 11.87 -4.34
CA LEU A 14 14.03 11.95 -5.35
C LEU A 14 12.85 12.77 -4.81
N HIS A 15 12.27 13.62 -5.65
CA HIS A 15 11.12 14.42 -5.23
C HIS A 15 9.94 13.50 -4.87
N THR A 16 9.22 13.85 -3.80
CA THR A 16 8.15 13.05 -3.21
C THR A 16 7.05 12.68 -4.21
N ASP A 17 6.74 13.56 -5.17
CA ASP A 17 5.71 13.31 -6.19
C ASP A 17 6.12 12.18 -7.17
N ILE A 18 7.41 12.06 -7.49
CA ILE A 18 7.95 10.99 -8.33
C ILE A 18 7.90 9.68 -7.54
N LEU A 19 8.30 9.70 -6.26
CA LEU A 19 8.16 8.53 -5.39
C LEU A 19 6.69 8.08 -5.28
N ALA A 20 5.76 9.01 -5.09
CA ALA A 20 4.33 8.72 -5.04
C ALA A 20 3.82 8.14 -6.37
N LYS A 21 4.29 8.63 -7.53
CA LYS A 21 3.97 8.05 -8.84
C LYS A 21 4.52 6.64 -9.01
N ILE A 22 5.74 6.36 -8.52
CA ILE A 22 6.30 5.01 -8.51
C ILE A 22 5.43 4.11 -7.63
N PHE A 23 5.07 4.55 -6.43
CA PHE A 23 4.27 3.77 -5.50
C PHE A 23 2.86 3.48 -6.02
N GLN A 24 2.27 4.37 -6.84
CA GLN A 24 0.99 4.11 -7.51
C GLN A 24 1.03 2.92 -8.49
N SER A 25 2.21 2.50 -8.94
CA SER A 25 2.36 1.32 -9.80
C SER A 25 2.42 0.00 -9.04
N LEU A 26 2.49 0.06 -7.71
CA LEU A 26 2.61 -1.10 -6.83
C LEU A 26 1.25 -1.63 -6.43
N ASP A 27 1.17 -2.94 -6.20
CA ASP A 27 -0.08 -3.54 -5.72
C ASP A 27 -0.33 -3.23 -4.23
N ILE A 28 -1.54 -3.55 -3.76
CA ILE A 28 -1.92 -3.27 -2.37
C ILE A 28 -1.07 -4.04 -1.34
N PHE A 29 -0.53 -5.21 -1.69
CA PHE A 29 0.36 -5.95 -0.79
C PHE A 29 1.73 -5.32 -0.73
N GLU A 30 2.28 -4.91 -1.86
CA GLU A 30 3.55 -4.19 -1.95
C GLU A 30 3.46 -2.87 -1.19
N LEU A 31 2.41 -2.08 -1.39
CA LEU A 31 2.16 -0.85 -0.65
C LEU A 31 2.06 -1.07 0.87
N THR A 32 1.44 -2.17 1.30
CA THR A 32 1.26 -2.50 2.72
C THR A 32 2.38 -3.36 3.31
N SER A 33 3.39 -3.74 2.52
CA SER A 33 4.50 -4.62 2.92
C SER A 33 5.60 -3.92 3.74
N GLY A 34 5.47 -2.61 3.98
CA GLY A 34 6.43 -1.85 4.77
C GLY A 34 7.16 -0.75 4.01
N ILE A 35 6.70 -0.36 2.81
CA ILE A 35 7.27 0.78 2.05
C ILE A 35 7.30 2.06 2.90
N ALA A 36 6.24 2.29 3.68
CA ALA A 36 6.16 3.42 4.61
C ALA A 36 7.07 3.31 5.85
N GLN A 37 7.84 2.23 5.99
CA GLN A 37 8.79 1.97 7.08
C GLN A 37 10.26 2.03 6.63
N VAL A 38 10.53 2.25 5.34
CA VAL A 38 11.90 2.32 4.80
C VAL A 38 12.65 3.55 5.30
N CYS A 39 12.06 4.74 5.10
CA CYS A 39 12.59 6.00 5.62
C CYS A 39 11.46 7.05 5.75
N SER A 40 11.76 8.21 6.34
CA SER A 40 10.80 9.31 6.51
C SER A 40 10.30 9.87 5.17
N THR A 41 11.18 10.01 4.17
CA THR A 41 10.81 10.49 2.82
C THR A 41 9.81 9.54 2.15
N TRP A 42 10.05 8.23 2.24
CA TRP A 42 9.14 7.22 1.70
C TRP A 42 7.82 7.19 2.46
N ARG A 43 7.86 7.31 3.80
CA ARG A 43 6.65 7.45 4.61
C ARG A 43 5.83 8.67 4.19
N PHE A 44 6.49 9.79 3.90
CA PHE A 44 5.83 11.01 3.46
C PHE A 44 5.19 10.84 2.07
N ALA A 45 5.91 10.25 1.11
CA ALA A 45 5.35 9.89 -0.20
C ALA A 45 4.17 8.90 -0.09
N CYS A 46 4.26 7.92 0.82
CA CYS A 46 3.16 7.01 1.12
C CYS A 46 1.95 7.68 1.76
N CYS A 47 2.06 8.91 2.27
CA CYS A 47 0.90 9.66 2.77
C CYS A 47 0.16 10.43 1.67
N ASP A 48 0.60 10.34 0.42
CA ASP A 48 -0.07 11.00 -0.70
C ASP A 48 -1.51 10.46 -0.86
N PRO A 49 -2.54 11.32 -0.86
CA PRO A 49 -3.93 10.90 -1.02
C PRO A 49 -4.19 10.12 -2.32
N LEU A 50 -3.42 10.35 -3.38
CA LEU A 50 -3.56 9.66 -4.66
C LEU A 50 -3.33 8.14 -4.53
N LEU A 51 -2.51 7.70 -3.57
CA LEU A 51 -2.27 6.28 -3.30
C LEU A 51 -3.47 5.57 -2.66
N TRP A 52 -4.29 6.30 -1.90
CA TRP A 52 -5.35 5.73 -1.08
C TRP A 52 -6.76 6.11 -1.52
N LYS A 53 -6.89 6.96 -2.55
CA LYS A 53 -8.18 7.37 -3.13
C LYS A 53 -8.99 6.18 -3.65
N THR A 54 -8.32 5.16 -4.15
CA THR A 54 -8.96 3.93 -4.64
C THR A 54 -8.11 2.73 -4.22
N LEU A 55 -8.70 1.84 -3.43
CA LEU A 55 -8.07 0.61 -2.98
C LEU A 55 -8.53 -0.55 -3.86
N ASP A 56 -7.63 -1.08 -4.68
CA ASP A 56 -7.90 -2.32 -5.42
C ASP A 56 -7.72 -3.53 -4.51
N LEU A 57 -8.85 -4.08 -4.03
CA LEU A 57 -8.90 -5.28 -3.20
C LEU A 57 -8.99 -6.58 -4.03
N SER A 58 -9.03 -6.51 -5.37
CA SER A 58 -9.19 -7.68 -6.24
C SER A 58 -8.05 -8.70 -6.10
N LYS A 59 -6.87 -8.24 -5.67
CA LYS A 59 -5.71 -9.09 -5.42
C LYS A 59 -5.82 -9.87 -4.10
N LEU A 60 -6.72 -9.49 -3.20
CA LEU A 60 -6.95 -10.23 -1.96
C LEU A 60 -7.67 -11.54 -2.26
N LYS A 61 -7.00 -12.65 -1.93
CA LYS A 61 -7.64 -13.97 -1.94
C LYS A 61 -8.46 -14.13 -0.67
N SER A 62 -9.78 -14.13 -0.83
CA SER A 62 -10.69 -14.52 0.25
C SER A 62 -10.94 -16.02 0.18
N ASN A 63 -10.49 -16.74 1.21
CA ASN A 63 -10.91 -18.12 1.44
C ASN A 63 -12.26 -18.08 2.14
N PHE A 64 -13.33 -18.41 1.42
CA PHE A 64 -14.67 -18.43 1.96
C PHE A 64 -15.47 -19.65 1.49
N ILE A 65 -16.40 -20.07 2.34
CA ILE A 65 -17.37 -21.12 2.02
C ILE A 65 -18.68 -20.42 1.68
N LYS A 66 -19.15 -20.63 0.44
CA LYS A 66 -20.51 -20.23 0.05
C LYS A 66 -21.48 -21.18 0.75
N ILE A 67 -22.39 -20.62 1.54
CA ILE A 67 -23.52 -21.37 2.08
C ILE A 67 -24.81 -20.98 1.36
N PRO A 68 -25.83 -21.85 1.34
CA PRO A 68 -27.07 -21.60 0.60
C PRO A 68 -27.93 -20.44 1.15
N LEU A 69 -27.62 -19.95 2.35
CA LEU A 69 -28.34 -18.88 3.02
C LEU A 69 -27.62 -17.54 2.80
N GLU A 70 -28.22 -16.68 1.98
CA GLU A 70 -27.85 -15.26 1.98
C GLU A 70 -28.17 -14.65 3.36
N PRO A 71 -27.34 -13.75 3.92
CA PRO A 71 -26.12 -13.15 3.37
C PRO A 71 -24.80 -13.72 3.94
N TYR A 72 -24.82 -14.86 4.63
CA TYR A 72 -23.73 -15.24 5.55
C TYR A 72 -22.65 -16.10 4.90
N VAL A 73 -21.72 -15.51 4.17
CA VAL A 73 -20.52 -16.22 3.74
C VAL A 73 -19.60 -16.50 4.95
N TYR A 74 -19.19 -17.75 5.20
CA TYR A 74 -18.16 -18.04 6.21
C TYR A 74 -16.78 -17.72 5.62
N VAL A 75 -16.18 -16.63 6.10
CA VAL A 75 -14.83 -16.20 5.71
C VAL A 75 -13.83 -16.79 6.71
N GLY A 76 -12.80 -17.48 6.22
CA GLY A 76 -11.77 -18.02 7.12
C GLY A 76 -10.95 -16.92 7.79
N ASP A 77 -10.59 -17.10 9.07
CA ASP A 77 -9.88 -16.13 9.91
C ASP A 77 -8.65 -15.49 9.27
N ARG A 78 -7.93 -16.23 8.41
CA ARG A 78 -6.73 -15.72 7.73
C ARG A 78 -7.07 -14.61 6.74
N SER A 79 -8.17 -14.75 6.01
CA SER A 79 -8.62 -13.77 5.01
C SER A 79 -9.07 -12.48 5.70
N ASP A 80 -9.80 -12.62 6.82
CA ASP A 80 -10.26 -11.49 7.62
C ASP A 80 -9.10 -10.69 8.23
N LYS A 81 -8.13 -11.38 8.84
CA LYS A 81 -6.93 -10.74 9.40
C LYS A 81 -6.12 -9.99 8.34
N LEU A 82 -6.00 -10.55 7.14
CA LEU A 82 -5.27 -9.94 6.04
C LEU A 82 -5.96 -8.66 5.54
N LEU A 83 -7.27 -8.74 5.27
CA LEU A 83 -8.07 -7.59 4.86
C LEU A 83 -8.02 -6.49 5.94
N THR A 84 -8.25 -6.86 7.20
CA THR A 84 -8.20 -5.93 8.33
C THR A 84 -6.84 -5.24 8.43
N ARG A 85 -5.74 -5.97 8.22
CA ARG A 85 -4.38 -5.39 8.22
C ARG A 85 -4.20 -4.38 7.10
N VAL A 86 -4.60 -4.72 5.88
CA VAL A 86 -4.52 -3.83 4.71
C VAL A 86 -5.31 -2.54 4.96
N LEU A 87 -6.57 -2.67 5.41
CA LEU A 87 -7.43 -1.51 5.68
C LEU A 87 -6.86 -0.61 6.78
N LYS A 88 -6.32 -1.18 7.86
CA LYS A 88 -5.68 -0.41 8.93
C LYS A 88 -4.48 0.39 8.43
N ILE A 89 -3.64 -0.20 7.58
CA ILE A 89 -2.46 0.48 7.02
C ILE A 89 -2.92 1.61 6.09
N ALA A 90 -3.86 1.34 5.19
CA ALA A 90 -4.40 2.35 4.28
C ALA A 90 -5.04 3.52 5.04
N LEU A 91 -5.85 3.24 6.08
CA LEU A 91 -6.44 4.28 6.95
C LEU A 91 -5.37 5.10 7.67
N ASN A 92 -4.31 4.47 8.17
CA ASN A 92 -3.22 5.18 8.86
C ASN A 92 -2.46 6.12 7.90
N LEU A 93 -2.15 5.64 6.69
CA LEU A 93 -1.33 6.37 5.73
C LEU A 93 -2.11 7.44 4.97
N SER A 94 -3.41 7.22 4.72
CA SER A 94 -4.30 8.20 4.09
C SER A 94 -4.61 9.43 4.97
N ARG A 95 -4.22 9.42 6.25
CA ARG A 95 -4.49 10.50 7.22
C ARG A 95 -5.98 10.87 7.33
N GLY A 96 -6.88 9.91 7.10
CA GLY A 96 -8.33 10.13 7.16
C GLY A 96 -8.98 10.62 5.86
N ASN A 97 -8.27 10.64 4.73
CA ASN A 97 -8.81 11.02 3.43
C ASN A 97 -9.56 9.90 2.68
N ILE A 98 -9.90 8.78 3.34
CA ILE A 98 -10.71 7.73 2.72
C ILE A 98 -12.17 8.16 2.81
N LEU A 99 -12.74 8.55 1.68
CA LEU A 99 -14.18 8.71 1.52
C LEU A 99 -14.81 7.31 1.48
N THR A 100 -15.64 7.01 2.48
CA THR A 100 -16.48 5.79 2.55
C THR A 100 -17.81 6.01 1.87
#